data_AF-A0AAD9G2Z6-F1
#
_entry.id   AF-A0AAD9G2Z6-F1
#
_cell.length_a   1.000
_cell.length_b   1.000
_cell.length_c   1.000
_cell.angle_alpha   90.00
_cell.angle_beta   90.00
_cell.angle_gamma   90.00
#
_symmetry.space_group_name_H-M   'P 1'
#
loop_
_entity.id
_entity.type
_entity.pdbx_description
1 polymer ?
#
loop_
_entity_poly.entity_id
_entity_poly.type
_entity_poly.pdbx_seq_one_letter_code
_entity_poly.pdbx_strand_id
1 'polypeptide(L)'
;MWSRLTEGLADIVAPEEGGEDERNDEDPLWNRFSAVVAPPPLSPAPTPSAAPASEDDEQEQYICELERALLQRKKQNETLEQKIKELESRAGDERQLKRHVKEQEMEIAQQKAVIERLQAARNEAVVLQSDEGQSSGSDRDLLVQELQQSQAEADSLAVQCQAHEKELVSLRDRVEELQAANETLLEDEREARSRAAEYEQGYVDLLAEIEKMKTTNEEEKAALVAKSEEHASSIDSQKLYDLEARLTTSEADKAIAQQDAERLQRDLNALEGILHQFQVENKAHKERVAAMEVELEQVKTELQTRQPLPEPTEGETNDLERVMEKLANKTRECEQLREVKGGFVALECTATQYNSERDVLDKRLASELVVAYVDSNKKGEVLQLMARMMGFTEEQKRRVGLGYPIEGNGGGGLFSSIIGLVAPEGGGVPVDSSAIEGKSFADMWSEFLLDEANKGKSSS
;
A
#
# COMPACT_ATOMS: atom_id res chain seq x y z
N MET A 1 11.24 34.60 -1.35
CA MET A 1 12.56 35.18 -1.68
C MET A 1 13.25 34.30 -2.71
N TRP A 2 12.76 34.30 -3.95
CA TRP A 2 13.32 33.49 -5.04
C TRP A 2 13.22 34.30 -6.31
N SER A 3 14.21 35.17 -6.58
CA SER A 3 14.35 35.89 -7.85
C SER A 3 15.73 36.56 -7.92
N ARG A 4 16.83 35.80 -7.92
CA ARG A 4 18.16 36.26 -8.39
C ARG A 4 19.07 35.06 -8.63
N LEU A 5 19.15 34.55 -9.87
CA LEU A 5 20.34 33.89 -10.45
C LEU A 5 20.06 33.38 -11.88
N THR A 6 19.72 34.30 -12.78
CA THR A 6 19.84 34.07 -14.23
C THR A 6 20.44 35.31 -14.86
N GLU A 7 21.72 35.56 -14.57
CA GLU A 7 22.52 36.53 -15.32
C GLU A 7 23.99 36.19 -15.11
N GLY A 8 24.67 35.79 -16.18
CA GLY A 8 26.11 35.51 -16.16
C GLY A 8 26.53 34.19 -16.80
N LEU A 9 26.12 33.93 -18.05
CA LEU A 9 26.79 32.93 -18.90
C LEU A 9 26.66 33.31 -20.38
N ALA A 10 27.16 34.49 -20.74
CA ALA A 10 27.24 34.94 -22.13
C ALA A 10 28.38 35.94 -22.31
N ASP A 11 29.63 35.49 -22.12
CA ASP A 11 30.77 36.08 -22.84
C ASP A 11 32.05 35.26 -22.62
N ILE A 12 32.33 34.29 -23.50
CA ILE A 12 33.71 33.92 -23.86
C ILE A 12 33.71 33.58 -25.35
N VAL A 13 34.11 34.57 -26.13
CA VAL A 13 34.44 34.50 -27.55
C VAL A 13 35.70 33.63 -27.74
N ALA A 14 35.60 32.64 -28.62
CA ALA A 14 36.72 31.85 -29.11
C ALA A 14 37.55 32.65 -30.14
N PRO A 15 38.88 32.46 -30.21
CA PRO A 15 39.64 32.73 -31.42
C PRO A 15 39.84 31.45 -32.24
N GLU A 16 39.50 31.53 -33.53
CA GLU A 16 40.03 30.65 -34.58
C GLU A 16 41.54 30.82 -34.70
N GLU A 17 42.28 29.73 -34.90
CA GLU A 17 42.95 29.46 -36.18
C GLU A 17 43.53 28.04 -36.18
N GLY A 18 43.27 27.31 -37.27
CA GLY A 18 43.86 26.01 -37.54
C GLY A 18 45.31 26.13 -38.00
N GLY A 19 46.09 25.11 -37.69
CA GLY A 19 47.45 24.91 -38.17
C GLY A 19 47.80 23.44 -38.01
N GLU A 20 48.20 22.85 -39.13
CA GLU A 20 48.36 21.43 -39.37
C GLU A 20 49.53 20.79 -38.59
N ASP A 21 49.43 19.47 -38.49
CA ASP A 21 50.50 18.49 -38.63
C ASP A 21 51.13 17.78 -37.41
N GLU A 22 51.13 16.46 -37.60
CA GLU A 22 52.09 15.42 -37.19
C GLU A 22 51.98 14.71 -35.80
N ARG A 23 51.48 13.47 -35.94
CA ARG A 23 52.05 12.18 -35.46
C ARG A 23 51.67 11.68 -34.05
N ASN A 24 50.85 10.62 -34.10
CA ASN A 24 51.05 9.29 -33.50
C ASN A 24 51.59 9.24 -32.05
N ASP A 25 50.75 8.89 -31.09
CA ASP A 25 50.38 7.51 -30.72
C ASP A 25 49.55 7.59 -29.42
N GLU A 26 48.23 7.38 -29.48
CA GLU A 26 47.39 7.29 -28.27
C GLU A 26 46.46 6.07 -28.29
N ASP A 27 46.88 5.07 -27.50
CA ASP A 27 46.15 4.24 -26.54
C ASP A 27 44.69 3.80 -26.79
N PRO A 28 44.39 2.47 -26.67
CA PRO A 28 43.08 1.89 -26.96
C PRO A 28 42.04 2.04 -25.83
N LEU A 29 42.23 2.94 -24.86
CA LEU A 29 41.39 3.00 -23.64
C LEU A 29 40.17 3.91 -23.75
N TRP A 30 40.08 4.76 -24.78
CA TRP A 30 38.97 5.71 -24.93
C TRP A 30 37.77 5.19 -25.74
N ASN A 31 37.91 4.08 -26.47
CA ASN A 31 36.83 3.52 -27.31
C ASN A 31 35.77 2.70 -26.54
N ARG A 32 35.80 2.65 -25.20
CA ARG A 32 34.85 1.85 -24.41
C ARG A 32 33.67 2.62 -23.82
N PHE A 33 33.62 3.95 -23.97
CA PHE A 33 32.55 4.78 -23.39
C PHE A 33 31.65 5.48 -24.40
N SER A 34 31.90 5.36 -25.72
CA SER A 34 31.11 6.04 -26.75
C SER A 34 29.98 5.19 -27.37
N ALA A 35 29.65 4.04 -26.79
CA ALA A 35 28.65 3.11 -27.34
C ALA A 35 27.43 2.90 -26.43
N VAL A 36 26.93 3.96 -25.77
CA VAL A 36 25.62 3.93 -25.09
C VAL A 36 24.89 5.27 -25.26
N VAL A 37 24.51 5.61 -26.50
CA VAL A 37 23.32 6.44 -26.75
C VAL A 37 22.74 5.97 -28.10
N ALA A 38 21.75 5.09 -28.05
CA ALA A 38 20.87 4.81 -29.18
C ALA A 38 19.41 4.94 -28.69
N PRO A 39 18.52 5.59 -29.46
CA PRO A 39 17.12 5.80 -29.06
C PRO A 39 16.31 4.50 -29.11
N PRO A 40 15.24 4.36 -28.30
CA PRO A 40 14.51 3.10 -28.18
C PRO A 40 13.70 2.80 -29.45
N PRO A 41 13.64 1.53 -29.90
CA PRO A 41 12.72 1.12 -30.96
C PRO A 41 11.29 0.97 -30.43
N LEU A 42 10.35 1.18 -31.34
CA LEU A 42 8.89 1.04 -31.19
C LEU A 42 8.47 -0.31 -30.60
N SER A 43 7.35 -0.27 -29.87
CA SER A 43 6.61 -1.34 -29.20
C SER A 43 6.43 -2.63 -30.01
N PRO A 44 6.28 -3.79 -29.32
CA PRO A 44 5.38 -4.86 -29.77
C PRO A 44 4.15 -5.00 -28.86
N ALA A 45 3.05 -5.40 -29.49
CA ALA A 45 1.72 -5.65 -28.95
C ALA A 45 1.67 -6.77 -27.88
N PRO A 46 0.58 -6.87 -27.09
CA PRO A 46 0.50 -7.79 -25.96
C PRO A 46 0.12 -9.19 -26.43
N THR A 47 0.85 -10.20 -25.94
CA THR A 47 0.40 -11.60 -25.90
C THR A 47 0.32 -12.08 -24.46
N PRO A 48 -0.66 -12.93 -24.12
CA PRO A 48 -1.09 -13.16 -22.75
C PRO A 48 -0.33 -14.30 -22.07
N SER A 49 -0.42 -14.30 -20.73
CA SER A 49 -0.08 -15.39 -19.80
C SER A 49 1.39 -15.45 -19.36
N ALA A 50 1.67 -14.73 -18.26
CA ALA A 50 2.67 -15.15 -17.28
C ALA A 50 1.93 -15.47 -15.98
N ALA A 51 2.15 -16.69 -15.49
CA ALA A 51 1.69 -17.16 -14.18
C ALA A 51 2.28 -16.27 -13.05
N PRO A 52 1.66 -16.22 -11.86
CA PRO A 52 2.21 -15.46 -10.75
C PRO A 52 3.57 -16.04 -10.38
N ALA A 53 4.62 -15.22 -10.43
CA ALA A 53 5.92 -15.56 -9.85
C ALA A 53 5.68 -15.90 -8.37
N SER A 54 6.16 -17.06 -7.95
CA SER A 54 6.03 -17.51 -6.56
C SER A 54 6.86 -16.61 -5.66
N GLU A 55 6.40 -16.32 -4.44
CA GLU A 55 7.22 -15.63 -3.42
C GLU A 55 8.58 -16.31 -3.20
N ASP A 56 8.67 -17.61 -3.49
CA ASP A 56 9.91 -18.40 -3.50
C ASP A 56 10.91 -17.90 -4.57
N ASP A 57 10.45 -17.49 -5.75
CA ASP A 57 11.32 -16.99 -6.83
C ASP A 57 11.92 -15.62 -6.46
N GLU A 58 11.16 -14.77 -5.77
CA GLU A 58 11.63 -13.46 -5.29
C GLU A 58 12.66 -13.62 -4.15
N GLN A 59 12.45 -14.59 -3.25
CA GLN A 59 13.40 -14.92 -2.19
C GLN A 59 14.71 -15.49 -2.76
N GLU A 60 14.64 -16.39 -3.74
CA GLU A 60 15.82 -16.93 -4.41
C GLU A 60 16.61 -15.83 -5.14
N GLN A 61 15.91 -14.89 -5.78
CA GLN A 61 16.55 -13.74 -6.43
C GLN A 61 17.24 -12.82 -5.40
N TYR A 62 16.61 -12.53 -4.27
CA TYR A 62 17.21 -11.75 -3.19
C TYR A 62 18.47 -12.42 -2.61
N ILE A 63 18.43 -13.74 -2.40
CA ILE A 63 19.59 -14.51 -1.94
C ILE A 63 20.73 -14.41 -2.95
N CYS A 64 20.44 -14.58 -4.25
CA CYS A 64 21.43 -14.47 -5.32
C CYS A 64 22.09 -13.08 -5.37
N GLU A 65 21.31 -12.01 -5.17
CA GLU A 65 21.80 -10.64 -5.10
C GLU A 65 22.68 -10.41 -3.86
N LEU A 66 22.28 -10.96 -2.71
CA LEU A 66 23.04 -10.88 -1.46
C LEU A 66 24.38 -11.61 -1.57
N GLU A 67 24.39 -12.80 -2.16
CA GLU A 67 25.61 -13.58 -2.41
C GLU A 67 26.58 -12.83 -3.34
N ARG A 68 26.05 -12.21 -4.40
CA ARG A 68 26.86 -11.38 -5.31
C ARG A 68 27.45 -10.17 -4.58
N ALA A 69 26.67 -9.50 -3.74
CA ALA A 69 27.14 -8.37 -2.94
C ALA A 69 28.22 -8.78 -1.93
N LEU A 70 28.05 -9.93 -1.26
CA LEU A 70 29.04 -10.49 -0.34
C LEU A 70 30.34 -10.87 -1.06
N LEU A 71 30.25 -11.50 -2.24
CA LEU A 71 31.42 -11.80 -3.08
C LEU A 71 32.15 -10.53 -3.52
N GLN A 72 31.41 -9.49 -3.89
CA GLN A 72 32.00 -8.20 -4.26
C GLN A 72 32.72 -7.54 -3.08
N ARG A 73 32.10 -7.52 -1.89
CA ARG A 73 32.75 -7.02 -0.66
C ARG A 73 33.98 -7.84 -0.29
N LYS A 74 33.92 -9.17 -0.42
CA LYS A 74 35.07 -10.04 -0.16
C LYS A 74 36.24 -9.70 -1.08
N LYS A 75 35.99 -9.53 -2.38
CA LYS A 75 37.01 -9.13 -3.36
C LYS A 75 37.59 -7.74 -3.06
N GLN A 76 36.75 -6.79 -2.64
CA GLN A 76 37.21 -5.47 -2.21
C GLN A 76 38.10 -5.56 -0.97
N ASN A 77 37.72 -6.36 0.03
CA ASN A 77 38.52 -6.58 1.24
C ASN A 77 39.86 -7.24 0.91
N GLU A 78 39.90 -8.26 0.07
CA GLU A 78 41.15 -8.89 -0.38
C GLU A 78 42.08 -7.88 -1.09
N THR A 79 41.50 -6.96 -1.88
CA THR A 79 42.25 -5.89 -2.54
C THR A 79 42.79 -4.87 -1.53
N LEU A 80 42.00 -4.50 -0.52
CA LEU A 80 42.44 -3.60 0.55
C LEU A 80 43.53 -4.24 1.41
N GLU A 81 43.42 -5.53 1.73
CA GLU A 81 44.45 -6.28 2.46
C GLU A 81 45.77 -6.33 1.69
N GLN A 82 45.73 -6.49 0.36
CA GLN A 82 46.92 -6.41 -0.48
C GLN A 82 47.55 -5.01 -0.43
N LYS A 83 46.74 -3.95 -0.57
CA LYS A 83 47.22 -2.56 -0.46
C LYS A 83 47.83 -2.26 0.90
N ILE A 84 47.24 -2.75 1.99
CA ILE A 84 47.80 -2.57 3.34
C ILE A 84 49.18 -3.22 3.42
N LYS A 85 49.34 -4.46 2.95
CA LYS A 85 50.65 -5.15 2.94
C LYS A 85 51.70 -4.39 2.12
N GLU A 86 51.32 -3.85 0.97
CA GLU A 86 52.21 -3.02 0.13
C GLU A 86 52.60 -1.70 0.82
N LEU A 87 51.66 -1.05 1.50
CA LEU A 87 51.95 0.18 2.26
C LEU A 87 52.84 -0.11 3.47
N GLU A 88 52.64 -1.23 4.15
CA GLU A 88 53.49 -1.68 5.26
C GLU A 88 54.92 -1.97 4.79
N SER A 89 55.10 -2.64 3.64
CA SER A 89 56.44 -2.87 3.07
C SER A 89 57.10 -1.56 2.67
N ARG A 90 56.37 -0.66 1.99
CA ARG A 90 56.89 0.66 1.59
C ARG A 90 57.28 1.52 2.79
N ALA A 91 56.50 1.49 3.88
CA ALA A 91 56.85 2.17 5.13
C ALA A 91 58.10 1.55 5.78
N GLY A 92 58.29 0.24 5.66
CA GLY A 92 59.51 -0.46 6.07
C GLY A 92 60.75 0.04 5.31
N ASP A 93 60.65 0.14 3.99
CA ASP A 93 61.71 0.63 3.11
C ASP A 93 62.03 2.11 3.36
N GLU A 94 61.01 2.95 3.57
CA GLU A 94 61.19 4.36 3.91
C GLU A 94 61.95 4.53 5.24
N ARG A 95 61.66 3.69 6.25
CA ARG A 95 62.40 3.67 7.53
C ARG A 95 63.83 3.21 7.35
N GLN A 96 64.12 2.30 6.40
CA GLN A 96 65.49 1.91 6.07
C GLN A 96 66.24 3.04 5.38
N LEU A 97 65.63 3.69 4.39
CA LEU A 97 66.21 4.81 3.68
C LEU A 97 66.50 5.98 4.62
N LYS A 98 65.58 6.32 5.53
CA LYS A 98 65.79 7.33 6.57
C LYS A 98 66.98 7.01 7.48
N ARG A 99 67.26 5.74 7.76
CA ARG A 99 68.44 5.34 8.53
C ARG A 99 69.72 5.55 7.73
N HIS A 100 69.74 5.13 6.46
CA HIS A 100 70.89 5.35 5.58
C HIS A 100 71.19 6.83 5.33
N VAL A 101 70.16 7.67 5.17
CA VAL A 101 70.35 9.13 5.03
C VAL A 101 71.01 9.70 6.28
N LYS A 102 70.55 9.33 7.49
CA LYS A 102 71.18 9.78 8.74
C LYS A 102 72.63 9.31 8.90
N GLU A 103 72.92 8.07 8.48
CA GLU A 103 74.29 7.54 8.48
C GLU A 103 75.19 8.35 7.53
N GLN A 104 74.72 8.64 6.32
CA GLN A 104 75.44 9.46 5.35
C GLN A 104 75.62 10.91 5.82
N GLU A 105 74.61 11.51 6.46
CA GLU A 105 74.71 12.85 7.04
C GLU A 105 75.81 12.92 8.12
N MET A 106 75.92 11.89 8.97
CA MET A 106 76.99 11.80 9.97
C MET A 106 78.37 11.66 9.31
N GLU A 107 78.48 10.85 8.25
CA GLU A 107 79.74 10.68 7.50
C GLU A 107 80.17 11.98 6.81
N ILE A 108 79.23 12.70 6.18
CA ILE A 108 79.49 14.02 5.57
C ILE A 108 79.94 15.03 6.63
N ALA A 109 79.29 15.07 7.79
CA ALA A 109 79.68 15.95 8.89
C ALA A 109 81.10 15.63 9.38
N GLN A 110 81.45 14.35 9.49
CA GLN A 110 82.78 13.92 9.88
C GLN A 110 83.84 14.31 8.84
N GLN A 111 83.56 14.14 7.54
CA GLN A 111 84.46 14.53 6.46
C GLN A 111 84.67 16.05 6.42
N LYS A 112 83.62 16.85 6.59
CA LYS A 112 83.72 18.32 6.69
C LYS A 112 84.66 18.77 7.81
N ALA A 113 84.54 18.16 9.00
CA ALA A 113 85.42 18.47 10.13
C ALA A 113 86.90 18.07 9.91
N VAL A 114 87.17 17.10 9.03
CA VAL A 114 88.55 16.76 8.63
C VAL A 114 89.11 17.79 7.66
N ILE A 115 88.31 18.21 6.67
CA ILE A 115 88.70 19.24 5.69
C ILE A 115 89.02 20.56 6.39
N GLU A 116 88.20 21.00 7.34
CA GLU A 116 88.45 22.23 8.11
C GLU A 116 89.78 22.17 8.88
N ARG A 117 90.11 21.02 9.48
CA ARG A 117 91.40 20.82 10.17
C ARG A 117 92.59 20.87 9.22
N LEU A 118 92.47 20.29 8.02
CA LEU A 118 93.52 20.34 7.00
C LEU A 118 93.70 21.76 6.43
N GLN A 119 92.61 22.50 6.26
CA GLN A 119 92.66 23.91 5.83
C GLN A 119 93.31 24.80 6.90
N ALA A 120 93.02 24.59 8.18
CA ALA A 120 93.68 25.29 9.27
C ALA A 120 95.20 25.04 9.29
N ALA A 121 95.62 23.77 9.17
CA ALA A 121 97.03 23.40 9.13
C ALA A 121 97.76 23.98 7.89
N ARG A 122 97.08 24.05 6.74
CA ARG A 122 97.62 24.70 5.53
C ARG A 122 97.84 26.19 5.74
N ASN A 123 96.88 26.88 6.36
CA ASN A 123 96.99 28.32 6.63
C ASN A 123 98.12 28.62 7.64
N GLU A 124 98.35 27.75 8.62
CA GLU A 124 99.50 27.86 9.55
C GLU A 124 100.85 27.64 8.83
N ALA A 125 100.92 26.75 7.84
CA ALA A 125 102.14 26.51 7.07
C ALA A 125 102.50 27.68 6.14
N VAL A 126 101.50 28.37 5.56
CA VAL A 126 101.70 29.53 4.68
C VAL A 126 102.21 30.75 5.46
N VAL A 127 101.81 30.92 6.72
CA VAL A 127 102.30 32.00 7.60
C VAL A 127 103.78 31.84 7.98
N LEU A 128 104.34 30.62 7.89
CA LEU A 128 105.73 30.32 8.24
C LEU A 128 106.72 30.36 7.06
N GLN A 129 106.26 30.55 5.82
CA GLN A 129 107.10 30.53 4.60
C GLN A 129 107.33 31.92 3.97
N SER A 130 107.07 33.01 4.71
CA SER A 130 107.14 34.38 4.18
C SER A 130 108.48 35.09 4.43
N ASP A 131 109.61 34.39 4.43
CA ASP A 131 110.93 35.02 4.55
C ASP A 131 111.98 34.30 3.68
N GLU A 132 112.96 35.07 3.19
CA GLU A 132 113.94 34.78 2.12
C GLU A 132 113.46 35.17 0.69
N GLY A 133 114.19 35.94 -0.13
CA GLY A 133 115.54 36.48 -0.05
C GLY A 133 115.98 36.85 -1.47
N GLN A 134 116.59 38.03 -1.63
CA GLN A 134 116.91 38.67 -2.92
C GLN A 134 117.93 37.89 -3.78
N SER A 135 117.65 37.76 -5.08
CA SER A 135 118.64 37.58 -6.14
C SER A 135 118.31 38.50 -7.34
N SER A 136 119.32 38.74 -8.17
CA SER A 136 119.43 39.90 -9.06
C SER A 136 119.21 39.52 -10.53
N GLY A 137 118.42 40.31 -11.26
CA GLY A 137 118.32 40.30 -12.73
C GLY A 137 117.54 39.13 -13.34
N SER A 138 117.97 37.89 -13.09
CA SER A 138 117.26 36.64 -13.44
C SER A 138 115.94 36.49 -12.66
N ASP A 139 115.95 36.90 -11.39
CA ASP A 139 114.78 36.88 -10.51
C ASP A 139 113.71 37.87 -10.94
N ARG A 140 114.08 38.98 -11.60
CA ARG A 140 113.09 39.93 -12.10
C ARG A 140 112.27 39.30 -13.23
N ASP A 141 112.92 38.55 -14.12
CA ASP A 141 112.23 37.84 -15.21
C ASP A 141 111.43 36.65 -14.67
N LEU A 142 111.95 35.92 -13.67
CA LEU A 142 111.21 34.88 -12.94
C LEU A 142 110.01 35.44 -12.18
N LEU A 143 110.15 36.55 -11.46
CA LEU A 143 109.06 37.23 -10.76
C LEU A 143 108.02 37.76 -11.75
N VAL A 144 108.44 38.26 -12.90
CA VAL A 144 107.51 38.66 -13.97
C VAL A 144 106.77 37.45 -14.51
N GLN A 145 107.44 36.31 -14.70
CA GLN A 145 106.81 35.07 -15.14
C GLN A 145 105.85 34.50 -14.10
N GLU A 146 106.22 34.52 -12.82
CA GLU A 146 105.39 34.06 -11.70
C GLU A 146 104.21 35.00 -11.46
N LEU A 147 104.39 36.31 -11.66
CA LEU A 147 103.29 37.27 -11.62
C LEU A 147 102.35 37.10 -12.81
N GLN A 148 102.87 36.80 -14.01
CA GLN A 148 102.04 36.44 -15.17
C GLN A 148 101.28 35.13 -14.95
N GLN A 149 101.92 34.13 -14.35
CA GLN A 149 101.29 32.86 -14.03
C GLN A 149 100.20 33.03 -12.97
N SER A 150 100.49 33.76 -11.89
CA SER A 150 99.51 34.11 -10.86
C SER A 150 98.36 34.94 -11.41
N GLN A 151 98.63 35.86 -12.34
CA GLN A 151 97.61 36.62 -13.05
C GLN A 151 96.70 35.70 -13.89
N ALA A 152 97.28 34.75 -14.64
CA ALA A 152 96.51 33.78 -15.41
C ALA A 152 95.68 32.83 -14.53
N GLU A 153 96.23 32.41 -13.38
CA GLU A 153 95.52 31.61 -12.38
C GLU A 153 94.38 32.40 -11.73
N ALA A 154 94.59 33.69 -11.43
CA ALA A 154 93.56 34.58 -10.90
C ALA A 154 92.44 34.81 -11.93
N ASP A 155 92.78 35.03 -13.19
CA ASP A 155 91.82 35.18 -14.29
C ASP A 155 91.01 33.87 -14.49
N SER A 156 91.68 32.71 -14.42
CA SER A 156 91.01 31.40 -14.48
C SER A 156 90.06 31.19 -13.30
N LEU A 157 90.48 31.53 -12.08
CA LEU A 157 89.60 31.47 -10.90
C LEU A 157 88.42 32.43 -11.04
N ALA A 158 88.63 33.63 -11.56
CA ALA A 158 87.55 34.60 -11.77
C ALA A 158 86.48 34.06 -12.72
N VAL A 159 86.88 33.39 -13.81
CA VAL A 159 85.94 32.72 -14.73
C VAL A 159 85.19 31.59 -14.05
N GLN A 160 85.87 30.77 -13.23
CA GLN A 160 85.22 29.69 -12.47
C GLN A 160 84.23 30.23 -11.43
N CYS A 161 84.61 31.27 -10.68
CA CYS A 161 83.71 31.95 -9.73
C CYS A 161 82.48 32.51 -10.46
N GLN A 162 82.65 33.12 -11.63
CA GLN A 162 81.53 33.62 -12.42
C GLN A 162 80.62 32.49 -12.94
N ALA A 163 81.19 31.34 -13.30
CA ALA A 163 80.41 30.17 -13.71
C ALA A 163 79.59 29.60 -12.55
N HIS A 164 80.20 29.44 -11.36
CA HIS A 164 79.50 29.00 -10.16
C HIS A 164 78.45 30.00 -9.69
N GLU A 165 78.69 31.31 -9.83
CA GLU A 165 77.68 32.33 -9.49
C GLU A 165 76.44 32.22 -10.40
N LYS A 166 76.63 32.00 -11.70
CA LYS A 166 75.51 31.73 -12.64
C LYS A 166 74.76 30.44 -12.28
N GLU A 167 75.48 29.39 -11.90
CA GLU A 167 74.88 28.13 -11.47
C GLU A 167 74.07 28.30 -10.17
N LEU A 168 74.60 29.03 -9.18
CA LEU A 168 73.89 29.34 -7.94
C LEU A 168 72.62 30.16 -8.17
N VAL A 169 72.64 31.10 -9.13
CA VAL A 169 71.44 31.84 -9.54
C VAL A 169 70.43 30.89 -10.19
N SER A 170 70.85 30.07 -11.15
CA SER A 170 69.94 29.10 -11.80
C SER A 170 69.34 28.09 -10.81
N LEU A 171 70.11 27.61 -9.85
CA LEU A 171 69.62 26.72 -8.80
C LEU A 171 68.64 27.43 -7.86
N ARG A 172 68.89 28.71 -7.54
CA ARG A 172 67.97 29.52 -6.73
C ARG A 172 66.62 29.69 -7.44
N ASP A 173 66.65 30.09 -8.71
CA ASP A 173 65.43 30.26 -9.52
C ASP A 173 64.64 28.94 -9.59
N ARG A 174 65.35 27.81 -9.73
CA ARG A 174 64.70 26.49 -9.73
C ARG A 174 64.08 26.12 -8.38
N VAL A 175 64.71 26.51 -7.27
CA VAL A 175 64.15 26.31 -5.93
C VAL A 175 62.89 27.16 -5.75
N GLU A 176 62.90 28.42 -6.18
CA GLU A 176 61.73 29.31 -6.12
C GLU A 176 60.57 28.76 -6.97
N GLU A 177 60.86 28.25 -8.18
CA GLU A 177 59.85 27.60 -9.03
C GLU A 177 59.25 26.35 -8.36
N LEU A 178 60.09 25.49 -7.77
CA LEU A 178 59.62 24.30 -7.04
C LEU A 178 58.85 24.65 -5.78
N GLN A 179 59.16 25.77 -5.12
CA GLN A 179 58.40 26.27 -3.99
C GLN A 179 57.01 26.73 -4.43
N ALA A 180 56.91 27.52 -5.49
CA ALA A 180 55.64 27.95 -6.05
C ALA A 180 54.77 26.75 -6.50
N ALA A 181 55.37 25.76 -7.15
CA ALA A 181 54.66 24.54 -7.55
C ALA A 181 54.20 23.69 -6.36
N ASN A 182 54.95 23.66 -5.25
CA ASN A 182 54.50 23.00 -4.03
C ASN A 182 53.33 23.74 -3.37
N GLU A 183 53.35 25.07 -3.36
CA GLU A 183 52.24 25.87 -2.83
C GLU A 183 50.94 25.62 -3.60
N THR A 184 50.99 25.57 -4.93
CA THR A 184 49.80 25.25 -5.75
C THR A 184 49.30 23.83 -5.48
N LEU A 185 50.20 22.83 -5.39
CA LEU A 185 49.80 21.46 -5.08
C LEU A 185 49.17 21.31 -3.70
N LEU A 186 49.64 22.08 -2.71
CA LEU A 186 49.05 22.08 -1.37
C LEU A 186 47.64 22.69 -1.37
N GLU A 187 47.39 23.72 -2.18
CA GLU A 187 46.06 24.30 -2.33
C GLU A 187 45.11 23.34 -3.04
N ASP A 188 45.56 22.69 -4.12
CA ASP A 188 44.79 21.66 -4.83
C ASP A 188 44.44 20.49 -3.90
N GLU A 189 45.39 20.04 -3.07
CA GLU A 189 45.17 18.99 -2.08
C GLU A 189 44.16 19.44 -1.01
N ARG A 190 44.19 20.71 -0.60
CA ARG A 190 43.23 21.28 0.36
C ARG A 190 41.83 21.33 -0.25
N GLU A 191 41.71 21.75 -1.49
CA GLU A 191 40.44 21.81 -2.21
C GLU A 191 39.86 20.41 -2.44
N ALA A 192 40.70 19.45 -2.84
CA ALA A 192 40.31 18.04 -2.98
C ALA A 192 39.79 17.46 -1.66
N ARG A 193 40.45 17.76 -0.54
CA ARG A 193 39.97 17.38 0.80
C ARG A 193 38.64 18.04 1.16
N SER A 194 38.45 19.32 0.81
CA SER A 194 37.18 20.03 1.05
C SER A 194 36.03 19.37 0.29
N ARG A 195 36.23 19.09 -1.02
CA ARG A 195 35.23 18.40 -1.83
C ARG A 195 34.92 17.00 -1.30
N ALA A 196 35.95 16.26 -0.88
CA ALA A 196 35.76 14.94 -0.27
C ALA A 196 34.90 15.02 1.00
N ALA A 197 35.16 15.99 1.88
CA ALA A 197 34.38 16.22 3.09
C ALA A 197 32.91 16.60 2.80
N GLU A 198 32.66 17.38 1.74
CA GLU A 198 31.30 17.71 1.31
C GLU A 198 30.54 16.48 0.81
N TYR A 199 31.18 15.60 0.04
CA TYR A 199 30.56 14.35 -0.39
C TYR A 199 30.31 13.39 0.77
N GLU A 200 31.25 13.28 1.71
CA GLU A 200 31.09 12.49 2.93
C GLU A 200 29.92 13.01 3.77
N GLN A 201 29.81 14.33 3.95
CA GLN A 201 28.70 14.95 4.64
C GLN A 201 27.37 14.68 3.94
N GLY A 202 27.31 14.86 2.61
CA GLY A 202 26.10 14.58 1.83
C GLY A 202 25.66 13.11 1.91
N TYR A 203 26.61 12.17 2.00
CA TYR A 203 26.32 10.76 2.20
C TYR A 203 25.76 10.48 3.61
N VAL A 204 26.32 11.10 4.64
CA VAL A 204 25.81 11.00 6.02
C VAL A 204 24.41 11.57 6.13
N ASP A 205 24.14 12.72 5.53
CA ASP A 205 22.81 13.35 5.54
C ASP A 205 21.78 12.48 4.80
N LEU A 206 22.16 11.89 3.66
CA LEU A 206 21.30 10.97 2.93
C LEU A 206 20.97 9.71 3.74
N LEU A 207 21.96 9.14 4.45
CA LEU A 207 21.73 8.01 5.35
C LEU A 207 20.76 8.38 6.49
N ALA A 208 20.94 9.55 7.09
CA ALA A 208 20.04 10.03 8.14
C ALA A 208 18.60 10.21 7.64
N GLU A 209 18.40 10.73 6.42
CA GLU A 209 17.07 10.86 5.84
C GLU A 209 16.46 9.48 5.50
N ILE A 210 17.27 8.53 5.02
CA ILE A 210 16.80 7.14 4.79
C ILE A 210 16.36 6.49 6.11
N GLU A 211 17.14 6.64 7.18
CA GLU A 211 16.77 6.11 8.50
C GLU A 211 15.49 6.75 9.02
N LYS A 212 15.35 8.06 8.87
CA LYS A 212 14.13 8.79 9.23
C LYS A 212 12.92 8.28 8.44
N MET A 213 13.03 8.16 7.12
CA MET A 213 11.96 7.62 6.26
C MET A 213 11.60 6.17 6.62
N LYS A 214 12.59 5.37 7.00
CA LYS A 214 12.36 4.00 7.48
C LYS A 214 11.58 4.02 8.78
N THR A 215 11.97 4.84 9.76
CA THR A 215 11.25 4.94 11.04
C THR A 215 9.81 5.42 10.86
N THR A 216 9.57 6.43 10.02
CA THR A 216 8.21 6.91 9.75
C THR A 216 7.37 5.86 9.03
N ASN A 217 7.94 5.11 8.10
CA ASN A 217 7.21 4.02 7.41
C ASN A 217 6.89 2.87 8.37
N GLU A 218 7.82 2.51 9.27
CA GLU A 218 7.56 1.52 10.31
C GLU A 218 6.43 1.96 11.27
N GLU A 219 6.41 3.25 11.65
CA GLU A 219 5.33 3.84 12.44
C GLU A 219 3.98 3.85 11.70
N GLU A 220 3.96 4.26 10.42
CA GLU A 220 2.76 4.25 9.57
C GLU A 220 2.23 2.84 9.37
N LYS A 221 3.11 1.86 9.15
CA LYS A 221 2.75 0.44 9.05
C LYS A 221 2.15 -0.07 10.35
N ALA A 222 2.74 0.26 11.50
CA ALA A 222 2.21 -0.12 12.80
C ALA A 222 0.82 0.50 13.04
N ALA A 223 0.62 1.77 12.67
CA ALA A 223 -0.67 2.45 12.76
C ALA A 223 -1.73 1.81 11.85
N LEU A 224 -1.38 1.43 10.62
CA LEU A 224 -2.28 0.72 9.71
C LEU A 224 -2.70 -0.65 10.25
N VAL A 225 -1.75 -1.41 10.82
CA VAL A 225 -2.04 -2.70 11.46
C VAL A 225 -2.99 -2.50 12.64
N ALA A 226 -2.69 -1.58 13.56
CA ALA A 226 -3.55 -1.28 14.70
C ALA A 226 -4.97 -0.89 14.27
N LYS A 227 -5.10 -0.03 13.27
CA LYS A 227 -6.42 0.36 12.72
C LYS A 227 -7.15 -0.82 12.09
N SER A 228 -6.44 -1.71 11.40
CA SER A 228 -7.04 -2.92 10.83
C SER A 228 -7.54 -3.90 11.90
N GLU A 229 -6.80 -4.03 13.01
CA GLU A 229 -7.17 -4.85 14.16
C GLU A 229 -8.38 -4.29 14.90
N GLU A 230 -8.48 -2.96 15.04
CA GLU A 230 -9.65 -2.27 15.58
C GLU A 230 -10.89 -2.51 14.71
N HIS A 231 -10.76 -2.40 13.39
CA HIS A 231 -11.85 -2.68 12.46
C HIS A 231 -12.30 -4.15 12.53
N ALA A 232 -11.36 -5.10 12.61
CA ALA A 232 -11.68 -6.52 12.78
C ALA A 232 -12.40 -6.80 14.10
N SER A 233 -11.89 -6.23 15.21
CA SER A 233 -12.50 -6.36 16.54
C SER A 233 -13.90 -5.75 16.60
N SER A 234 -14.12 -4.63 15.90
CA SER A 234 -15.43 -3.99 15.79
C SER A 234 -16.43 -4.86 15.02
N ILE A 235 -16.01 -5.44 13.89
CA ILE A 235 -16.83 -6.38 13.10
C ILE A 235 -17.21 -7.60 13.94
N ASP A 236 -16.26 -8.18 14.69
CA ASP A 236 -16.54 -9.34 15.51
C ASP A 236 -17.44 -9.00 16.71
N SER A 237 -17.29 -7.81 17.30
CA SER A 237 -18.21 -7.30 18.31
C SER A 237 -19.63 -7.14 17.75
N GLN A 238 -19.78 -6.62 16.53
CA GLN A 238 -21.08 -6.52 15.87
C GLN A 238 -21.71 -7.89 15.62
N LYS A 239 -20.94 -8.88 15.14
CA LYS A 239 -21.42 -10.25 14.96
C LYS A 239 -21.86 -10.88 16.29
N LEU A 240 -21.15 -10.60 17.38
CA LEU A 240 -21.52 -11.08 18.71
C LEU A 240 -22.89 -10.50 19.12
N TYR A 241 -23.11 -9.21 18.93
CA TYR A 241 -24.41 -8.58 19.22
C TYR A 241 -25.54 -9.17 18.37
N ASP A 242 -25.31 -9.38 17.07
CA ASP A 242 -26.31 -9.98 16.18
C ASP A 242 -26.64 -11.43 16.58
N LEU A 243 -25.62 -12.21 16.96
CA LEU A 243 -25.82 -13.58 17.46
C LEU A 243 -26.57 -13.60 18.80
N GLU A 244 -26.28 -12.67 19.70
CA GLU A 244 -26.97 -12.53 20.98
C GLU A 244 -28.46 -12.15 20.77
N ALA A 245 -28.74 -11.23 19.84
CA ALA A 245 -30.12 -10.88 19.46
C ALA A 245 -30.86 -12.08 18.84
N ARG A 246 -30.19 -12.88 17.99
CA ARG A 246 -30.78 -14.10 17.40
C ARG A 246 -30.99 -15.19 18.44
N LEU A 247 -30.10 -15.31 19.43
CA LEU A 247 -30.25 -16.27 20.51
C LEU A 247 -31.46 -15.89 21.38
N THR A 248 -31.54 -14.64 21.81
CA THR A 248 -32.65 -14.16 22.66
C THR A 248 -34.01 -14.29 21.98
N THR A 249 -34.10 -14.00 20.68
CA THR A 249 -35.34 -14.22 19.89
C THR A 249 -35.68 -15.71 19.80
N SER A 250 -34.71 -16.57 19.50
CA SER A 250 -34.93 -18.02 19.48
C SER A 250 -35.34 -18.59 20.84
N GLU A 251 -34.81 -18.05 21.94
CA GLU A 251 -35.18 -18.43 23.29
C GLU A 251 -36.62 -18.02 23.62
N ALA A 252 -37.04 -16.82 23.19
CA ALA A 252 -38.42 -16.37 23.32
C ALA A 252 -39.39 -17.26 22.51
N ASP A 253 -39.06 -17.58 21.25
CA ASP A 253 -39.88 -18.48 20.42
C ASP A 253 -40.02 -19.87 21.05
N LYS A 254 -38.92 -20.40 21.60
CA LYS A 254 -38.94 -21.68 22.33
C LYS A 254 -39.86 -21.60 23.55
N ALA A 255 -39.83 -20.51 24.31
CA ALA A 255 -40.69 -20.34 25.49
C ALA A 255 -42.18 -20.30 25.09
N ILE A 256 -42.52 -19.62 24.00
CA ILE A 256 -43.90 -19.58 23.47
C ILE A 256 -44.33 -20.98 23.01
N ALA A 257 -43.50 -21.68 22.24
CA ALA A 257 -43.79 -23.03 21.79
C ALA A 257 -43.99 -24.02 22.96
N GLN A 258 -43.22 -23.85 24.05
CA GLN A 258 -43.40 -24.61 25.29
C GLN A 258 -44.74 -24.30 25.95
N GLN A 259 -45.10 -23.03 26.07
CA GLN A 259 -46.39 -22.62 26.64
C GLN A 259 -47.58 -23.17 25.82
N ASP A 260 -47.49 -23.13 24.50
CA ASP A 260 -48.50 -23.67 23.60
C ASP A 260 -48.61 -25.19 23.71
N ALA A 261 -47.48 -25.91 23.81
CA ALA A 261 -47.47 -27.34 24.03
C ALA A 261 -48.12 -27.71 25.37
N GLU A 262 -47.82 -26.98 26.45
CA GLU A 262 -48.48 -27.18 27.74
C GLU A 262 -49.99 -26.89 27.68
N ARG A 263 -50.40 -25.85 26.94
CA ARG A 263 -51.82 -25.53 26.74
C ARG A 263 -52.53 -26.67 26.02
N LEU A 264 -51.97 -27.13 24.91
CA LEU A 264 -52.52 -28.27 24.15
C LEU A 264 -52.60 -29.53 25.01
N GLN A 265 -51.60 -29.78 25.86
CA GLN A 265 -51.64 -30.91 26.79
C GLN A 265 -52.78 -30.79 27.82
N ARG A 266 -53.03 -29.58 28.36
CA ARG A 266 -54.17 -29.33 29.26
C ARG A 266 -55.51 -29.56 28.54
N ASP A 267 -55.65 -29.06 27.32
CA ASP A 267 -56.86 -29.22 26.51
C ASP A 267 -57.11 -30.70 26.16
N LEU A 268 -56.05 -31.45 25.82
CA LEU A 268 -56.11 -32.89 25.57
C LEU A 268 -56.58 -33.64 26.82
N ASN A 269 -55.97 -33.39 27.99
CA ASN A 269 -56.38 -34.01 29.25
C ASN A 269 -57.84 -33.69 29.61
N ALA A 270 -58.30 -32.47 29.34
CA ALA A 270 -59.69 -32.07 29.57
C ALA A 270 -60.65 -32.84 28.65
N LEU A 271 -60.30 -32.98 27.36
CA LEU A 271 -61.07 -33.75 26.40
C LEU A 271 -61.13 -35.24 26.76
N GLU A 272 -60.02 -35.83 27.18
CA GLU A 272 -59.98 -37.20 27.72
C GLU A 272 -60.93 -37.35 28.91
N GLY A 273 -60.97 -36.37 29.82
CA GLY A 273 -61.91 -36.32 30.93
C GLY A 273 -63.39 -36.29 30.48
N ILE A 274 -63.74 -35.43 29.52
CA ILE A 274 -65.10 -35.35 28.96
C ILE A 274 -65.48 -36.65 28.24
N LEU A 275 -64.55 -37.25 27.48
CA LEU A 275 -64.78 -38.51 26.78
C LEU A 275 -65.06 -39.64 27.77
N HIS A 276 -64.28 -39.73 28.84
CA HIS A 276 -64.52 -40.70 29.92
C HIS A 276 -65.87 -40.46 30.60
N GLN A 277 -66.23 -39.22 30.90
CA GLN A 277 -67.53 -38.88 31.48
C GLN A 277 -68.69 -39.31 30.55
N PHE A 278 -68.58 -39.00 29.26
CA PHE A 278 -69.59 -39.42 28.27
C PHE A 278 -69.68 -40.94 28.14
N GLN A 279 -68.56 -41.66 28.19
CA GLN A 279 -68.56 -43.13 28.19
C GLN A 279 -69.31 -43.69 29.42
N VAL A 280 -69.09 -43.11 30.60
CA VAL A 280 -69.79 -43.50 31.84
C VAL A 280 -71.27 -43.18 31.75
N GLU A 281 -71.65 -41.97 31.31
CA GLU A 281 -73.05 -41.55 31.16
C GLU A 281 -73.78 -42.36 30.10
N ASN A 282 -73.15 -42.67 28.98
CA ASN A 282 -73.70 -43.51 27.93
C ASN A 282 -73.94 -44.94 28.45
N LYS A 283 -73.01 -45.49 29.24
CA LYS A 283 -73.22 -46.79 29.91
C LYS A 283 -74.42 -46.73 30.86
N ALA A 284 -74.50 -45.72 31.72
CA ALA A 284 -75.62 -45.54 32.64
C ALA A 284 -76.95 -45.27 31.91
N HIS A 285 -76.94 -44.55 30.78
CA HIS A 285 -78.11 -44.33 29.96
C HIS A 285 -78.58 -45.62 29.29
N LYS A 286 -77.67 -46.43 28.73
CA LYS A 286 -77.98 -47.77 28.21
C LYS A 286 -78.61 -48.67 29.27
N GLU A 287 -78.06 -48.67 30.48
CA GLU A 287 -78.64 -49.40 31.62
C GLU A 287 -80.06 -48.92 31.96
N ARG A 288 -80.30 -47.60 31.98
CA ARG A 288 -81.64 -47.03 32.18
C ARG A 288 -82.62 -47.36 31.05
N VAL A 289 -82.17 -47.32 29.80
CA VAL A 289 -83.00 -47.69 28.64
C VAL A 289 -83.35 -49.16 28.70
N ALA A 290 -82.39 -50.04 28.99
CA ALA A 290 -82.66 -51.47 29.17
C ALA A 290 -83.65 -51.73 30.31
N ALA A 291 -83.58 -50.98 31.42
CA ALA A 291 -84.56 -51.07 32.49
C ALA A 291 -85.97 -50.61 32.02
N MET A 292 -86.07 -49.48 31.32
CA MET A 292 -87.34 -49.03 30.74
C MET A 292 -87.88 -50.01 29.69
N GLU A 293 -87.04 -50.63 28.86
CA GLU A 293 -87.47 -51.65 27.90
C GLU A 293 -88.07 -52.87 28.61
N VAL A 294 -87.46 -53.29 29.72
CA VAL A 294 -88.02 -54.36 30.57
C VAL A 294 -89.35 -53.95 31.18
N GLU A 295 -89.47 -52.74 31.72
CA GLU A 295 -90.75 -52.20 32.23
C GLU A 295 -91.80 -52.08 31.12
N LEU A 296 -91.42 -51.66 29.92
CA LEU A 296 -92.33 -51.51 28.77
C LEU A 296 -92.79 -52.87 28.28
N GLU A 297 -91.92 -53.88 28.19
CA GLU A 297 -92.34 -55.25 27.89
C GLU A 297 -93.24 -55.81 29.00
N GLN A 298 -93.00 -55.52 30.28
CA GLN A 298 -93.94 -55.87 31.36
C GLN A 298 -95.31 -55.20 31.16
N VAL A 299 -95.36 -53.88 31.00
CA VAL A 299 -96.61 -53.12 30.76
C VAL A 299 -97.32 -53.58 29.48
N LYS A 300 -96.56 -53.93 28.44
CA LYS A 300 -97.10 -54.47 27.19
C LYS A 300 -97.69 -55.86 27.38
N THR A 301 -97.08 -56.72 28.19
CA THR A 301 -97.70 -58.00 28.59
C THR A 301 -98.96 -57.77 29.43
N GLU A 302 -98.97 -56.80 30.35
CA GLU A 302 -100.16 -56.40 31.11
C GLU A 302 -101.28 -55.87 30.20
N LEU A 303 -100.95 -55.01 29.22
CA LEU A 303 -101.89 -54.51 28.21
C LEU A 303 -102.40 -55.63 27.29
N GLN A 304 -101.55 -56.56 26.87
CA GLN A 304 -101.97 -57.73 26.09
C GLN A 304 -102.89 -58.68 26.87
N THR A 305 -102.82 -58.68 28.21
CA THR A 305 -103.79 -59.42 29.05
C THR A 305 -105.14 -58.70 29.21
N ARG A 306 -105.28 -57.45 28.75
CA ARG A 306 -106.57 -56.75 28.64
C ARG A 306 -107.13 -56.85 27.20
N GLN A 307 -108.35 -57.38 27.06
CA GLN A 307 -109.11 -57.48 25.78
C GLN A 307 -109.98 -56.21 25.50
N PRO A 308 -110.60 -56.01 24.30
CA PRO A 308 -110.45 -54.79 23.47
C PRO A 308 -111.72 -53.93 23.18
N LEU A 309 -111.47 -52.77 22.52
CA LEU A 309 -112.34 -51.80 21.76
C LEU A 309 -113.15 -50.71 22.54
N PRO A 310 -113.52 -49.53 21.94
CA PRO A 310 -113.42 -49.11 20.52
C PRO A 310 -112.90 -47.68 20.16
N GLU A 311 -112.37 -47.60 18.93
CA GLU A 311 -112.48 -46.58 17.84
C GLU A 311 -112.25 -45.05 18.02
N PRO A 312 -111.89 -44.36 16.91
CA PRO A 312 -111.08 -43.15 16.90
C PRO A 312 -111.91 -41.88 16.99
N THR A 313 -111.42 -40.90 17.74
CA THR A 313 -111.99 -39.55 17.80
C THR A 313 -110.95 -38.53 17.36
N GLU A 314 -111.20 -38.00 16.17
CA GLU A 314 -110.96 -36.61 15.74
C GLU A 314 -110.13 -35.75 16.71
N GLY A 315 -108.81 -35.71 16.49
CA GLY A 315 -107.89 -34.87 17.26
C GLY A 315 -106.66 -34.38 16.48
N GLU A 316 -106.62 -34.57 15.15
CA GLU A 316 -105.43 -34.30 14.33
C GLU A 316 -105.22 -32.82 13.96
N THR A 317 -106.14 -31.92 14.32
CA THR A 317 -105.99 -30.49 14.02
C THR A 317 -104.90 -29.82 14.85
N ASN A 318 -104.64 -30.30 16.07
CA ASN A 318 -103.70 -29.68 17.00
C ASN A 318 -102.23 -30.07 16.75
N ASP A 319 -102.01 -31.29 16.26
CA ASP A 319 -100.66 -31.77 15.92
C ASP A 319 -100.18 -31.26 14.56
N LEU A 320 -101.10 -31.08 13.61
CA LEU A 320 -100.78 -30.43 12.33
C LEU A 320 -100.39 -28.97 12.53
N GLU A 321 -101.11 -28.24 13.39
CA GLU A 321 -100.78 -26.84 13.73
C GLU A 321 -99.42 -26.73 14.44
N ARG A 322 -99.13 -27.65 15.37
CA ARG A 322 -97.82 -27.74 16.04
C ARG A 322 -96.66 -28.03 15.08
N VAL A 323 -96.89 -28.87 14.07
CA VAL A 323 -95.87 -29.19 13.04
C VAL A 323 -95.68 -28.00 12.10
N MET A 324 -96.74 -27.29 11.71
CA MET A 324 -96.62 -26.06 10.93
C MET A 324 -95.85 -24.96 11.67
N GLU A 325 -96.10 -24.77 12.96
CA GLU A 325 -95.38 -23.78 13.78
C GLU A 325 -93.90 -24.14 13.94
N LYS A 326 -93.58 -25.44 14.14
CA LYS A 326 -92.19 -25.92 14.16
C LYS A 326 -91.49 -25.72 12.81
N LEU A 327 -92.20 -25.91 11.69
CA LEU A 327 -91.67 -25.68 10.35
C LEU A 327 -91.40 -24.19 10.09
N ALA A 328 -92.30 -23.30 10.52
CA ALA A 328 -92.13 -21.86 10.44
C ALA A 328 -90.94 -21.36 11.28
N ASN A 329 -90.77 -21.89 12.49
CA ASN A 329 -89.63 -21.56 13.34
C ASN A 329 -88.29 -22.06 12.75
N LYS A 330 -88.27 -23.26 12.17
CA LYS A 330 -87.07 -23.76 11.47
C LYS A 330 -86.74 -22.98 10.21
N THR A 331 -87.75 -22.50 9.49
CA THR A 331 -87.55 -21.64 8.32
C THR A 331 -86.90 -20.30 8.71
N ARG A 332 -87.31 -19.71 9.84
CA ARG A 332 -86.64 -18.50 10.38
C ARG A 332 -85.20 -18.76 10.84
N GLU A 333 -84.92 -19.88 11.48
CA GLU A 333 -83.54 -20.25 11.85
C GLU A 333 -82.63 -20.41 10.61
N CYS A 334 -83.15 -21.00 9.52
CA CYS A 334 -82.41 -21.11 8.26
C CYS A 334 -82.15 -19.75 7.60
N GLU A 335 -83.06 -18.79 7.76
CA GLU A 335 -82.91 -17.43 7.22
C GLU A 335 -81.90 -16.61 8.03
N GLN A 336 -81.89 -16.75 9.36
CA GLN A 336 -80.87 -16.17 10.25
C GLN A 336 -79.47 -16.74 9.96
N LEU A 337 -79.35 -18.06 9.73
CA LEU A 337 -78.07 -18.67 9.34
C LEU A 337 -77.57 -18.18 7.98
N ARG A 338 -78.48 -17.85 7.05
CA ARG A 338 -78.13 -17.30 5.74
C ARG A 338 -77.63 -15.86 5.86
N GLU A 339 -78.21 -15.06 6.75
CA GLU A 339 -77.77 -13.69 7.03
C GLU A 339 -76.40 -13.66 7.71
N VAL A 340 -76.14 -14.53 8.69
CA VAL A 340 -74.82 -14.69 9.32
C VAL A 340 -73.76 -15.11 8.31
N LYS A 341 -74.10 -16.05 7.40
CA LYS A 341 -73.19 -16.46 6.33
C LYS A 341 -72.96 -15.35 5.29
N GLY A 342 -73.97 -14.54 4.99
CA GLY A 342 -73.84 -13.34 4.14
C GLY A 342 -72.93 -12.28 4.76
N GLY A 343 -73.02 -12.09 6.09
CA GLY A 343 -72.11 -11.22 6.85
C GLY A 343 -70.66 -11.73 6.85
N PHE A 344 -70.45 -13.04 6.95
CA PHE A 344 -69.12 -13.65 6.82
C PHE A 344 -68.50 -13.40 5.43
N VAL A 345 -69.28 -13.54 4.35
CA VAL A 345 -68.81 -13.26 2.98
C VAL A 345 -68.51 -11.78 2.77
N ALA A 346 -69.28 -10.86 3.37
CA ALA A 346 -68.96 -9.43 3.32
C ALA A 346 -67.66 -9.09 4.06
N LEU A 347 -67.39 -9.76 5.19
CA LEU A 347 -66.13 -9.65 5.93
C LEU A 347 -64.96 -10.22 5.12
N GLU A 348 -65.16 -11.35 4.44
CA GLU A 348 -64.17 -11.98 3.56
C GLU A 348 -63.84 -11.08 2.34
N CYS A 349 -64.86 -10.47 1.71
CA CYS A 349 -64.67 -9.47 0.65
C CYS A 349 -63.85 -8.26 1.14
N THR A 350 -64.11 -7.80 2.37
CA THR A 350 -63.38 -6.68 2.99
C THR A 350 -61.91 -7.07 3.30
N ALA A 351 -61.66 -8.31 3.69
CA ALA A 351 -60.31 -8.84 3.91
C ALA A 351 -59.54 -9.07 2.59
N THR A 352 -60.24 -9.43 1.50
CA THR A 352 -59.61 -9.54 0.18
C THR A 352 -59.29 -8.19 -0.47
N GLN A 353 -60.07 -7.14 -0.18
CA GLN A 353 -59.82 -5.79 -0.71
C GLN A 353 -58.51 -5.18 -0.19
N TYR A 354 -58.10 -5.55 1.03
CA TYR A 354 -56.79 -5.20 1.61
C TYR A 354 -55.58 -5.88 0.95
N ASN A 355 -55.78 -6.93 0.16
CA ASN A 355 -54.69 -7.66 -0.52
C ASN A 355 -54.43 -7.20 -1.97
N SER A 356 -55.25 -6.28 -2.49
CA SER A 356 -55.19 -5.80 -3.88
C SER A 356 -54.41 -4.49 -4.09
N GLU A 357 -53.85 -3.86 -3.04
CA GLU A 357 -52.97 -2.67 -3.13
C GLU A 357 -51.53 -3.02 -3.60
N ARG A 358 -51.42 -3.92 -4.58
CA ARG A 358 -50.17 -4.57 -4.97
C ARG A 358 -49.56 -4.02 -6.27
N ASP A 359 -49.68 -2.71 -6.48
CA ASP A 359 -49.08 -1.99 -7.61
C ASP A 359 -48.04 -0.94 -7.17
N VAL A 360 -47.49 -1.11 -5.97
CA VAL A 360 -46.30 -0.40 -5.48
C VAL A 360 -45.19 -1.43 -5.43
N LEU A 361 -44.00 -1.11 -5.98
CA LEU A 361 -42.81 -1.97 -5.97
C LEU A 361 -42.73 -2.77 -4.67
N ASP A 362 -42.90 -4.09 -4.78
CA ASP A 362 -42.94 -4.99 -3.63
C ASP A 362 -41.66 -4.73 -2.84
N LYS A 363 -41.76 -4.24 -1.58
CA LYS A 363 -40.59 -3.96 -0.72
C LYS A 363 -39.66 -5.17 -0.65
N ARG A 364 -40.24 -6.35 -0.82
CA ARG A 364 -39.55 -7.63 -0.93
C ARG A 364 -38.67 -7.73 -2.17
N LEU A 365 -39.14 -7.30 -3.35
CA LEU A 365 -38.35 -7.28 -4.59
C LEU A 365 -37.18 -6.29 -4.49
N ALA A 366 -37.40 -5.11 -3.92
CA ALA A 366 -36.32 -4.14 -3.69
C ALA A 366 -35.28 -4.68 -2.69
N SER A 367 -35.72 -5.35 -1.61
CA SER A 367 -34.81 -6.01 -0.68
C SER A 367 -34.08 -7.20 -1.32
N GLU A 368 -34.76 -7.99 -2.16
CA GLU A 368 -34.16 -9.12 -2.88
C GLU A 368 -33.11 -8.65 -3.90
N LEU A 369 -33.30 -7.49 -4.55
CA LEU A 369 -32.31 -6.88 -5.44
C LEU A 369 -31.07 -6.38 -4.70
N VAL A 370 -31.23 -5.80 -3.50
CA VAL A 370 -30.10 -5.37 -2.65
C VAL A 370 -29.36 -6.58 -2.08
N VAL A 371 -30.07 -7.60 -1.64
CA VAL A 371 -29.48 -8.87 -1.18
C VAL A 371 -28.74 -9.56 -2.34
N ALA A 372 -29.33 -9.64 -3.53
CA ALA A 372 -28.69 -10.21 -4.72
C ALA A 372 -27.47 -9.40 -5.17
N TYR A 373 -27.43 -8.08 -4.95
CA TYR A 373 -26.24 -7.27 -5.18
C TYR A 373 -25.08 -7.60 -4.22
N VAL A 374 -25.40 -7.90 -2.95
CA VAL A 374 -24.40 -8.22 -1.93
C VAL A 374 -23.90 -9.66 -2.07
N ASP A 375 -24.80 -10.63 -2.31
CA ASP A 375 -24.49 -12.07 -2.37
C ASP A 375 -24.04 -12.58 -3.74
N SER A 376 -24.37 -11.91 -4.85
CA SER A 376 -24.02 -12.42 -6.19
C SER A 376 -22.64 -11.97 -6.66
N ASN A 377 -21.96 -12.86 -7.41
CA ASN A 377 -20.73 -12.53 -8.15
C ASN A 377 -21.01 -11.73 -9.45
N LYS A 378 -22.27 -11.31 -9.67
CA LYS A 378 -22.77 -10.62 -10.87
C LYS A 378 -23.26 -9.20 -10.54
N LYS A 379 -22.51 -8.52 -9.66
CA LYS A 379 -22.83 -7.17 -9.15
C LYS A 379 -23.08 -6.15 -10.27
N GLY A 380 -22.34 -6.25 -11.38
CA GLY A 380 -22.52 -5.41 -12.56
C GLY A 380 -23.86 -5.60 -13.29
N GLU A 381 -24.36 -6.84 -13.40
CA GLU A 381 -25.67 -7.11 -14.03
C GLU A 381 -26.81 -6.55 -13.18
N VAL A 382 -26.70 -6.68 -11.85
CA VAL A 382 -27.69 -6.16 -10.89
C VAL A 382 -27.71 -4.63 -10.89
N LEU A 383 -26.54 -3.97 -10.89
CA LEU A 383 -26.47 -2.51 -11.01
C LEU A 383 -27.00 -2.01 -12.36
N GLN A 384 -26.73 -2.73 -13.45
CA GLN A 384 -27.28 -2.40 -14.76
C GLN A 384 -28.81 -2.52 -14.79
N LEU A 385 -29.37 -3.50 -14.08
CA LEU A 385 -30.82 -3.68 -13.92
C LEU A 385 -31.44 -2.56 -13.07
N MET A 386 -30.80 -2.18 -11.95
CA MET A 386 -31.21 -1.05 -11.11
C MET A 386 -31.17 0.27 -11.89
N ALA A 387 -30.12 0.52 -12.67
CA ALA A 387 -30.00 1.70 -13.52
C ALA A 387 -31.04 1.72 -14.65
N ARG A 388 -31.42 0.56 -15.20
CA ARG A 388 -32.52 0.44 -16.17
C ARG A 388 -33.87 0.73 -15.51
N MET A 389 -34.09 0.29 -14.26
CA MET A 389 -35.31 0.54 -13.51
C MET A 389 -35.50 2.02 -13.16
N MET A 390 -34.41 2.74 -12.90
CA MET A 390 -34.40 4.21 -12.71
C MET A 390 -34.44 5.02 -14.02
N GLY A 391 -34.33 4.38 -15.20
CA GLY A 391 -34.33 5.08 -16.49
C GLY A 391 -33.06 5.89 -16.78
N PHE A 392 -31.89 5.50 -16.25
CA PHE A 392 -30.64 6.25 -16.47
C PHE A 392 -30.24 6.29 -17.95
N THR A 393 -29.83 7.48 -18.40
CA THR A 393 -29.19 7.67 -19.72
C THR A 393 -27.77 7.09 -19.73
N GLU A 394 -27.23 6.74 -20.90
CA GLU A 394 -25.86 6.19 -21.02
C GLU A 394 -24.79 7.15 -20.46
N GLU A 395 -25.04 8.46 -20.51
CA GLU A 395 -24.16 9.48 -19.90
C GLU A 395 -24.17 9.44 -18.37
N GLN A 396 -25.34 9.22 -17.77
CA GLN A 396 -25.49 9.08 -16.33
C GLN A 396 -24.89 7.78 -15.83
N LYS A 397 -25.03 6.68 -16.58
CA LYS A 397 -24.38 5.40 -16.29
C LYS A 397 -22.86 5.53 -16.26
N ARG A 398 -22.26 6.26 -17.22
CA ARG A 398 -20.82 6.55 -17.21
C ARG A 398 -20.40 7.35 -15.97
N ARG A 399 -21.18 8.35 -15.59
CA ARG A 399 -20.88 9.19 -14.40
C ARG A 399 -20.97 8.44 -13.07
N VAL A 400 -21.85 7.44 -12.94
CA VAL A 400 -21.97 6.62 -11.73
C VAL A 400 -21.07 5.38 -11.74
N GLY A 401 -20.14 5.27 -12.69
CA GLY A 401 -19.20 4.14 -12.77
C GLY A 401 -19.78 2.85 -13.36
N LEU A 402 -20.92 2.92 -14.06
CA LEU A 402 -21.56 1.81 -14.79
C LEU A 402 -21.26 1.82 -16.31
N GLY A 403 -20.37 2.70 -16.76
CA GLY A 403 -19.91 2.74 -18.16
C GLY A 403 -19.09 1.51 -18.52
N TYR A 404 -19.21 1.05 -19.77
CA TYR A 404 -18.61 -0.17 -20.35
C TYR A 404 -17.25 -0.59 -19.74
N PRO A 405 -16.99 -1.91 -19.59
CA PRO A 405 -15.73 -2.40 -19.08
C PRO A 405 -14.60 -1.90 -19.97
N ILE A 406 -13.76 -1.01 -19.42
CA ILE A 406 -12.49 -0.65 -20.05
C ILE A 406 -11.62 -1.90 -19.94
N GLU A 407 -11.37 -2.52 -21.08
CA GLU A 407 -10.55 -3.72 -21.22
C GLU A 407 -9.09 -3.34 -20.91
N GLY A 408 -8.68 -3.58 -19.67
CA GLY A 408 -7.32 -3.32 -19.24
C GLY A 408 -7.22 -3.11 -17.73
N ASN A 409 -6.70 -4.14 -17.06
CA ASN A 409 -6.36 -4.21 -15.64
C ASN A 409 -7.51 -4.58 -14.69
N GLY A 410 -7.34 -5.72 -14.02
CA GLY A 410 -8.36 -6.37 -13.21
C GLY A 410 -8.71 -5.65 -11.92
N GLY A 411 -9.92 -5.93 -11.44
CA GLY A 411 -10.31 -5.83 -10.03
C GLY A 411 -10.51 -4.43 -9.46
N GLY A 412 -11.75 -4.14 -9.06
CA GLY A 412 -12.09 -2.95 -8.27
C GLY A 412 -12.82 -1.92 -9.15
N GLY A 413 -13.98 -1.39 -8.76
CA GLY A 413 -14.39 -1.02 -7.42
C GLY A 413 -15.00 0.38 -7.55
N LEU A 414 -15.99 0.69 -6.73
CA LEU A 414 -16.87 1.86 -6.81
C LEU A 414 -16.17 3.21 -6.46
N PHE A 415 -14.91 3.41 -6.84
CA PHE A 415 -14.06 4.50 -6.32
C PHE A 415 -13.53 5.49 -7.37
N SER A 416 -14.11 5.57 -8.57
CA SER A 416 -13.69 6.57 -9.56
C SER A 416 -14.13 8.01 -9.24
N SER A 417 -14.86 8.26 -8.14
CA SER A 417 -15.32 9.61 -7.77
C SER A 417 -14.45 10.36 -6.75
N ILE A 418 -13.31 9.81 -6.30
CA ILE A 418 -12.47 10.48 -5.27
C ILE A 418 -11.14 11.04 -5.83
N ILE A 419 -10.73 10.69 -7.04
CA ILE A 419 -9.52 11.30 -7.63
C ILE A 419 -9.94 12.43 -8.57
N GLY A 420 -9.74 13.66 -8.11
CA GLY A 420 -9.81 14.86 -8.92
C GLY A 420 -8.87 14.76 -10.12
N LEU A 421 -9.41 14.36 -11.26
CA LEU A 421 -8.83 14.59 -12.57
C LEU A 421 -9.81 15.46 -13.34
N VAL A 422 -9.66 16.76 -13.11
CA VAL A 422 -10.04 17.77 -14.12
C VAL A 422 -9.21 17.47 -15.36
N ALA A 423 -9.87 17.20 -16.48
CA ALA A 423 -9.34 17.49 -17.80
C ALA A 423 -10.45 18.10 -18.68
N PRO A 424 -10.14 19.10 -19.52
CA PRO A 424 -11.12 20.11 -19.95
C PRO A 424 -11.80 19.81 -21.30
N GLU A 425 -12.92 20.52 -21.49
CA GLU A 425 -13.58 20.94 -22.73
C GLU A 425 -14.17 19.92 -23.73
N GLY A 426 -15.47 20.09 -23.99
CA GLY A 426 -16.20 19.53 -25.13
C GLY A 426 -17.69 19.84 -25.02
N GLY A 427 -18.12 20.97 -25.61
CA GLY A 427 -19.43 21.59 -25.36
C GLY A 427 -20.68 20.83 -25.83
N GLY A 428 -21.80 21.15 -25.19
CA GLY A 428 -23.13 20.76 -25.63
C GLY A 428 -24.21 20.95 -24.56
N VAL A 429 -24.94 22.08 -24.67
CA VAL A 429 -26.29 22.41 -24.13
C VAL A 429 -26.51 22.22 -22.61
N PRO A 430 -26.97 23.27 -21.87
CA PRO A 430 -27.23 23.15 -20.44
C PRO A 430 -28.50 22.33 -20.22
N VAL A 431 -28.33 21.04 -19.95
CA VAL A 431 -29.32 20.26 -19.22
C VAL A 431 -28.92 20.37 -17.76
N ASP A 432 -29.84 20.84 -16.92
CA ASP A 432 -29.66 21.13 -15.49
C ASP A 432 -28.81 20.06 -14.79
N SER A 433 -27.51 20.37 -14.66
CA SER A 433 -26.50 19.50 -14.07
C SER A 433 -26.37 19.70 -12.56
N SER A 434 -27.16 20.62 -12.00
CA SER A 434 -27.21 20.98 -10.59
C SER A 434 -27.96 19.97 -9.71
N ALA A 435 -28.65 18.97 -10.30
CA ALA A 435 -29.34 17.93 -9.53
C ALA A 435 -28.47 16.69 -9.19
N ILE A 436 -27.32 16.53 -9.86
CA ILE A 436 -26.52 15.28 -9.84
C ILE A 436 -25.12 15.51 -9.22
N GLU A 437 -24.72 16.76 -9.01
CA GLU A 437 -23.40 17.09 -8.47
C GLU A 437 -23.31 16.68 -6.98
N GLY A 438 -22.59 15.58 -6.71
CA GLY A 438 -22.28 15.10 -5.37
C GLY A 438 -23.16 13.99 -4.79
N LYS A 439 -24.17 13.49 -5.51
CA LYS A 439 -25.03 12.39 -5.04
C LYS A 439 -24.47 11.02 -5.47
N SER A 440 -24.30 10.10 -4.53
CA SER A 440 -23.90 8.71 -4.83
C SER A 440 -25.02 7.95 -5.53
N PHE A 441 -24.68 6.89 -6.28
CA PHE A 441 -25.67 5.99 -6.89
C PHE A 441 -26.65 5.43 -5.85
N ALA A 442 -26.15 5.15 -4.64
CA ALA A 442 -26.97 4.67 -3.52
C ALA A 442 -28.00 5.72 -3.07
N ASP A 443 -27.60 7.00 -3.07
CA ASP A 443 -28.49 8.11 -2.69
C ASP A 443 -29.61 8.27 -3.72
N MET A 444 -29.29 8.22 -5.01
CA MET A 444 -30.27 8.30 -6.09
C MET A 444 -31.23 7.09 -6.12
N TRP A 445 -30.73 5.89 -5.83
CA TRP A 445 -31.56 4.70 -5.70
C TRP A 445 -32.50 4.79 -4.48
N SER A 446 -32.00 5.32 -3.36
CA SER A 446 -32.82 5.51 -2.16
C SER A 446 -33.91 6.57 -2.37
N GLU A 447 -33.59 7.66 -3.07
CA GLU A 447 -34.52 8.74 -3.41
C GLU A 447 -35.62 8.22 -4.37
N PHE A 448 -35.24 7.41 -5.38
CA PHE A 448 -36.21 6.76 -6.28
C PHE A 448 -37.16 5.80 -5.55
N LEU A 449 -36.65 4.95 -4.66
CA LEU A 449 -37.49 4.03 -3.88
C LEU A 449 -38.44 4.79 -2.93
N LEU A 450 -37.98 5.89 -2.35
CA LEU A 450 -38.81 6.76 -1.52
C LEU A 450 -39.88 7.48 -2.33
N ASP A 451 -39.55 7.97 -3.52
CA ASP A 451 -40.50 8.62 -4.42
C ASP A 451 -41.56 7.64 -4.95
N GLU A 452 -41.19 6.43 -5.35
CA GLU A 452 -42.14 5.40 -5.76
C GLU A 452 -43.03 4.94 -4.59
N ALA A 453 -42.47 4.81 -3.37
CA ALA A 453 -43.25 4.53 -2.18
C ALA A 453 -44.20 5.68 -1.79
N ASN A 454 -43.85 6.92 -2.12
CA ASN A 454 -44.66 8.10 -1.85
C ASN A 454 -45.71 8.37 -2.94
N LYS A 455 -45.46 8.00 -4.20
CA LYS A 455 -46.47 8.03 -5.27
C LYS A 455 -47.67 7.13 -4.96
N GLY A 456 -47.44 6.01 -4.26
CA GLY A 456 -48.52 5.16 -3.74
C GLY A 456 -49.38 5.81 -2.64
N LYS A 457 -48.92 6.90 -2.01
CA LYS A 457 -49.70 7.66 -1.01
C LYS A 457 -50.46 8.84 -1.59
N SER A 458 -50.07 9.35 -2.75
CA SER A 458 -50.68 10.53 -3.38
C SER A 458 -51.76 10.21 -4.42
N SER A 459 -51.98 8.92 -4.74
CA SER A 459 -53.06 8.46 -5.61
C SER A 459 -54.22 7.77 -4.89
N SER A 460 -54.33 7.91 -3.56
CA SER A 460 -55.45 7.39 -2.76
C SER A 460 -56.47 8.45 -2.39
#